data_AF-A0A9D1GD51-F1
#
_entry.id   AF-A0A9D1GD51-F1
#
_cell.length_a   1.000
_cell.length_b   1.000
_cell.length_c   1.000
_cell.angle_alpha   90.00
_cell.angle_beta   90.00
_cell.angle_gamma   90.00
#
_symmetry.space_group_name_H-M   'P 1'
#
loop_
_entity.id
_entity.type
_entity.pdbx_description
1 polymer ?
#
loop_
_entity_poly.entity_id
_entity_poly.type
_entity_poly.pdbx_seq_one_letter_code
_entity_poly.pdbx_strand_id
1 'polypeptide(L)'
;MAKLEGIIYKTFDHYVVLRGFAAIKDLAQISHRPKSYQRNADKEHKKSIIQFLASGEYKYFPEITLACRVANYTEFAKNIGIDNAVDRDDAQFVPGLKVLSERLPYEGYRARHASLTKNANDELVRVDGNHRLEIFDENNEALWDEAKADKLELEKLIVPFTVIFSEKEFGDKFEAGIFHNINFKQLPLRQEASLRIIHDIGAFDNKESLGKEYPLALDLIEVVKTGQFNAIPWLSVVDDISKSYYRTTCLSIARLLISQKETLYLQRKECVLDLKKTRRDISSIQNEMNIIEETVKAKFDEIQELELNQTGFEEMVTYKKLKLEISQIQEQLKLEQNNHISLEYKIAHLEYKATNLRRYLKSCENSSIISEALTLLVGVYRSFSQEAHGNIAFLCALVYYAILDKMQMQSFIDWAERNGINKIIEPDDLSKDSAVNLIMMFEQIYQAKKNEIFISMQFGDSQSELIYEKITRAIERFNEKHKSIRLNATPIRIDRTVESSTFSIQDRILEAIKSCSLIIADLSSSNINVYHEIGYAMGVAESHNMIPNMILLYKEDTNHNKEKKDIDKFVGFNLRNLSQLRFKDYKQLVDGLVDRLEKHYGV
;
A
#
# COMPACT_ATOMS: atom_id res chain seq x y z
N MET A 1 32.36 -27.22 -24.11
CA MET A 1 32.06 -27.34 -25.55
C MET A 1 30.71 -28.02 -25.67
N ALA A 2 29.73 -27.34 -26.25
CA ALA A 2 28.40 -27.88 -26.52
C ALA A 2 28.15 -27.91 -28.03
N LYS A 3 27.43 -28.94 -28.48
CA LYS A 3 27.09 -29.14 -29.90
C LYS A 3 25.57 -29.11 -30.03
N LEU A 4 25.05 -28.08 -30.68
CA LEU A 4 23.64 -27.95 -31.00
C LEU A 4 23.37 -28.59 -32.36
N GLU A 5 22.47 -29.57 -32.41
CA GLU A 5 22.07 -30.22 -33.66
C GLU A 5 20.62 -29.89 -33.97
N GLY A 6 20.31 -29.69 -35.25
CA GLY A 6 18.98 -29.34 -35.65
C GLY A 6 18.82 -29.10 -37.15
N ILE A 7 17.74 -28.42 -37.48
CA ILE A 7 17.32 -28.09 -38.82
C ILE A 7 17.59 -26.61 -39.06
N ILE A 8 18.46 -26.29 -40.02
CA ILE A 8 18.69 -24.93 -40.49
C ILE A 8 17.84 -24.64 -41.73
N TYR A 9 17.17 -23.49 -41.74
CA TYR A 9 16.31 -23.08 -42.84
C TYR A 9 16.10 -21.56 -42.86
N LYS A 10 15.60 -21.07 -43.99
CA LYS A 10 15.24 -19.65 -44.18
C LYS A 10 13.76 -19.45 -43.92
N THR A 11 13.41 -18.58 -42.97
CA THR A 11 12.06 -18.18 -42.58
C THR A 11 11.68 -16.84 -43.20
N PHE A 12 10.42 -16.72 -43.64
CA PHE A 12 9.84 -15.50 -44.22
C PHE A 12 10.71 -14.86 -45.32
N ASP A 13 11.47 -15.66 -46.07
CA ASP A 13 12.45 -15.23 -47.08
C ASP A 13 13.53 -14.24 -46.61
N HIS A 14 13.67 -14.05 -45.30
CA HIS A 14 14.54 -13.03 -44.72
C HIS A 14 15.48 -13.55 -43.63
N TYR A 15 15.04 -14.48 -42.77
CA TYR A 15 15.83 -14.89 -41.60
C TYR A 15 16.29 -16.34 -41.68
N VAL A 16 17.60 -16.57 -41.55
CA VAL A 16 18.11 -17.91 -41.28
C VAL A 16 17.91 -18.26 -39.82
N VAL A 17 17.38 -19.45 -39.55
CA VAL A 17 17.20 -19.99 -38.20
C VAL A 17 17.66 -21.45 -38.15
N LEU A 18 18.21 -21.86 -37.01
CA LEU A 18 18.50 -23.24 -36.66
C LEU A 18 17.60 -23.67 -35.51
N ARG A 19 16.76 -24.69 -35.71
CA ARG A 19 15.86 -25.24 -34.69
C ARG A 19 16.22 -26.65 -34.31
N GLY A 20 16.21 -26.98 -33.03
CA GLY A 20 16.54 -28.33 -32.57
C GLY A 20 16.21 -28.55 -31.10
N PHE A 21 16.84 -29.58 -30.54
CA PHE A 21 16.72 -29.95 -29.14
C PHE A 21 18.11 -30.09 -28.53
N ALA A 22 18.30 -29.61 -27.31
CA ALA A 22 19.56 -29.71 -26.58
C ALA A 22 19.32 -29.81 -25.07
N ALA A 23 20.32 -30.29 -24.33
CA ALA A 23 20.27 -30.25 -22.87
C ALA A 23 20.26 -28.78 -22.40
N ILE A 24 19.43 -28.49 -21.39
CA ILE A 24 19.27 -27.12 -20.89
C ILE A 24 20.60 -26.54 -20.35
N LYS A 25 21.45 -27.40 -19.74
CA LYS A 25 22.80 -27.03 -19.31
C LYS A 25 23.67 -26.55 -20.47
N ASP A 26 23.63 -27.25 -21.60
CA ASP A 26 24.44 -26.92 -22.77
C ASP A 26 24.06 -25.55 -23.32
N LEU A 27 22.75 -25.25 -23.37
CA LEU A 27 22.24 -23.94 -23.79
C LEU A 27 22.64 -22.83 -22.82
N ALA A 28 22.58 -23.09 -21.52
CA ALA A 28 23.03 -22.13 -20.50
C ALA A 28 24.54 -21.86 -20.61
N GLN A 29 25.35 -22.90 -20.84
CA GLN A 29 26.82 -22.82 -20.90
C GLN A 29 27.34 -21.97 -22.07
N ILE A 30 26.61 -21.91 -23.19
CA ILE A 30 27.06 -21.26 -24.44
C ILE A 30 26.35 -19.94 -24.75
N SER A 31 25.53 -19.42 -23.83
CA SER A 31 24.72 -18.24 -24.09
C SER A 31 24.64 -17.28 -22.90
N HIS A 32 24.70 -15.98 -23.18
CA HIS A 32 24.66 -14.95 -22.14
C HIS A 32 23.45 -14.04 -22.27
N ARG A 33 23.13 -13.36 -21.17
CA ARG A 33 22.10 -12.33 -21.14
C ARG A 33 22.56 -11.05 -21.85
N PRO A 34 21.72 -10.42 -22.69
CA PRO A 34 21.97 -9.08 -23.20
C PRO A 34 21.91 -8.03 -22.07
N LYS A 35 22.89 -7.11 -22.01
CA LYS A 35 22.94 -6.05 -20.99
C LYS A 35 21.91 -4.93 -21.23
N SER A 36 21.38 -4.82 -22.45
CA SER A 36 20.68 -3.61 -22.94
C SER A 36 19.15 -3.61 -22.74
N TYR A 37 18.49 -4.76 -22.72
CA TYR A 37 17.00 -4.81 -22.74
C TYR A 37 16.36 -5.90 -21.87
N GLN A 38 17.13 -6.70 -21.13
CA GLN A 38 16.58 -7.70 -20.20
C GLN A 38 16.98 -7.42 -18.75
N ARG A 39 16.00 -7.56 -17.84
CA ARG A 39 16.19 -7.42 -16.39
C ARG A 39 16.78 -8.69 -15.77
N ASN A 40 17.55 -8.53 -14.68
CA ASN A 40 17.86 -9.64 -13.78
C ASN A 40 16.54 -10.26 -13.28
N ALA A 41 16.45 -11.59 -13.20
CA ALA A 41 15.36 -12.21 -12.44
C ALA A 41 15.59 -11.99 -10.94
N ASP A 42 14.51 -11.67 -10.22
CA ASP A 42 14.53 -11.63 -8.77
C ASP A 42 14.66 -13.04 -8.17
N LYS A 43 15.20 -13.12 -6.95
CA LYS A 43 15.56 -14.37 -6.25
C LYS A 43 14.36 -15.33 -6.13
N GLU A 44 13.21 -14.81 -5.70
CA GLU A 44 12.00 -15.62 -5.50
C GLU A 44 11.46 -16.19 -6.82
N HIS A 45 11.55 -15.42 -7.90
CA HIS A 45 11.13 -15.90 -9.21
C HIS A 45 12.01 -17.07 -9.69
N LYS A 46 13.33 -16.97 -9.52
CA LYS A 46 14.26 -18.07 -9.86
C LYS A 46 13.93 -19.34 -9.07
N LYS A 47 13.65 -19.21 -7.78
CA LYS A 47 13.24 -20.32 -6.91
C LYS A 47 11.96 -20.99 -7.38
N SER A 48 10.95 -20.20 -7.78
CA SER A 48 9.69 -20.73 -8.33
C SER A 48 9.90 -21.56 -9.61
N ILE A 49 10.83 -21.14 -10.48
CA ILE A 49 11.15 -21.87 -11.71
C ILE A 49 11.83 -23.21 -11.36
N ILE A 50 12.78 -23.23 -10.42
CA ILE A 50 13.43 -24.48 -9.98
C ILE A 50 12.40 -25.46 -9.43
N GLN A 51 11.49 -24.99 -8.57
CA GLN A 51 10.43 -25.82 -8.00
C GLN A 51 9.47 -26.36 -9.08
N PHE A 52 9.12 -25.54 -10.06
CA PHE A 52 8.33 -25.97 -11.22
C PHE A 52 9.05 -27.06 -12.03
N LEU A 53 10.35 -26.90 -12.30
CA LEU A 53 11.12 -27.93 -13.02
C LEU A 53 11.29 -29.20 -12.20
N ALA A 54 11.28 -29.12 -10.87
CA ALA A 54 11.35 -30.28 -9.97
C ALA A 54 10.01 -31.05 -9.87
N SER A 55 8.85 -30.37 -9.94
CA SER A 55 7.54 -30.90 -9.52
C SER A 55 7.00 -32.11 -10.27
N GLY A 56 7.47 -32.42 -11.48
CA GLY A 56 7.10 -33.65 -12.21
C GLY A 56 5.98 -33.47 -13.23
N GLU A 57 4.91 -32.80 -12.84
CA GLU A 57 3.63 -32.73 -13.55
C GLU A 57 3.64 -31.67 -14.67
N TYR A 58 3.15 -32.03 -15.87
CA TYR A 58 3.03 -31.14 -17.04
C TYR A 58 4.31 -30.36 -17.41
N LYS A 59 5.50 -30.97 -17.23
CA LYS A 59 6.78 -30.37 -17.64
C LYS A 59 6.84 -30.17 -19.16
N TYR A 60 6.44 -28.98 -19.60
CA TYR A 60 6.70 -28.50 -20.95
C TYR A 60 7.53 -27.23 -20.85
N PHE A 61 8.68 -27.22 -21.50
CA PHE A 61 9.58 -26.09 -21.53
C PHE A 61 9.38 -25.32 -22.85
N PRO A 62 8.87 -24.08 -22.83
CA PRO A 62 8.70 -23.30 -24.05
C PRO A 62 10.05 -23.07 -24.73
N GLU A 63 10.04 -23.01 -26.06
CA GLU A 63 11.24 -22.85 -26.90
C GLU A 63 12.15 -21.71 -26.41
N ILE A 64 13.44 -21.99 -26.33
CA ILE A 64 14.48 -21.02 -25.99
C ILE A 64 14.95 -20.34 -27.27
N THR A 65 14.89 -19.01 -27.32
CA THR A 65 15.34 -18.24 -28.49
C THR A 65 16.69 -17.61 -28.22
N LEU A 66 17.70 -18.04 -28.96
CA LEU A 66 19.06 -17.52 -28.94
C LEU A 66 19.34 -16.75 -30.24
N ALA A 67 20.32 -15.84 -30.21
CA ALA A 67 20.85 -15.18 -31.39
C ALA A 67 22.33 -15.48 -31.59
N CYS A 68 22.70 -15.69 -32.86
CA CYS A 68 24.08 -15.86 -33.30
C CYS A 68 24.42 -14.77 -34.33
N ARG A 69 25.46 -13.98 -34.05
CA ARG A 69 25.89 -12.89 -34.92
C ARG A 69 26.81 -13.43 -36.02
N VAL A 70 26.52 -13.04 -37.25
CA VAL A 70 27.16 -13.53 -38.48
C VAL A 70 27.90 -12.39 -39.18
N ALA A 71 29.08 -12.69 -39.72
CA ALA A 71 29.78 -11.80 -40.63
C ALA A 71 29.25 -11.97 -42.06
N ASN A 72 29.00 -10.87 -42.79
CA ASN A 72 28.48 -10.88 -44.16
C ASN A 72 27.19 -11.71 -44.29
N TYR A 73 26.15 -11.28 -43.57
CA TYR A 73 24.88 -12.00 -43.47
C TYR A 73 24.23 -12.29 -44.82
N THR A 74 24.30 -11.33 -45.75
CA THR A 74 23.68 -11.45 -47.08
C THR A 74 24.23 -12.65 -47.85
N GLU A 75 25.54 -12.88 -47.79
CA GLU A 75 26.17 -14.02 -48.46
C GLU A 75 25.86 -15.33 -47.73
N PHE A 76 25.94 -15.34 -46.40
CA PHE A 76 25.53 -16.47 -45.58
C PHE A 76 24.08 -16.91 -45.88
N ALA A 77 23.13 -15.97 -45.85
CA ALA A 77 21.71 -16.25 -46.06
C ALA A 77 21.38 -16.68 -47.50
N LYS A 78 22.15 -16.22 -48.50
CA LYS A 78 22.05 -16.73 -49.88
C LYS A 78 22.48 -18.18 -49.98
N ASN A 79 23.52 -18.58 -49.25
CA ASN A 79 24.07 -19.92 -49.29
C ASN A 79 23.18 -20.96 -48.60
N ILE A 80 22.36 -20.53 -47.63
CA ILE A 80 21.32 -21.36 -47.04
C ILE A 80 20.16 -21.50 -48.02
N GLY A 81 20.09 -22.66 -48.68
CA GLY A 81 19.03 -23.02 -49.62
C GLY A 81 19.42 -22.97 -51.10
N ILE A 82 20.68 -23.19 -51.48
CA ILE A 82 21.10 -23.38 -52.89
C ILE A 82 21.09 -24.88 -53.25
N ASP A 83 20.69 -25.21 -54.48
CA ASP A 83 20.47 -26.60 -54.91
C ASP A 83 21.74 -27.47 -55.04
N ASN A 84 22.91 -26.87 -55.31
CA ASN A 84 24.16 -27.58 -55.62
C ASN A 84 25.16 -27.62 -54.44
N ALA A 85 24.67 -27.72 -53.20
CA ALA A 85 25.53 -27.65 -52.01
C ALA A 85 26.05 -29.03 -51.55
N VAL A 86 27.37 -29.22 -51.63
CA VAL A 86 28.13 -30.29 -50.92
C VAL A 86 28.06 -30.05 -49.40
N ASP A 87 28.41 -31.04 -48.57
CA ASP A 87 28.68 -30.82 -47.14
C ASP A 87 29.67 -29.66 -46.99
N ARG A 88 29.31 -28.64 -46.20
CA ARG A 88 30.12 -27.43 -46.07
C ARG A 88 30.38 -27.08 -44.61
N ASP A 89 31.63 -26.74 -44.36
CA ASP A 89 32.04 -26.05 -43.15
C ASP A 89 31.81 -24.55 -43.39
N ASP A 90 30.68 -24.03 -42.89
CA ASP A 90 30.33 -22.62 -42.99
C ASP A 90 31.02 -21.79 -41.89
N ALA A 91 32.10 -22.33 -41.28
CA ALA A 91 32.96 -21.65 -40.31
C ALA A 91 33.44 -20.26 -40.76
N GLN A 92 33.50 -20.01 -42.07
CA GLN A 92 33.85 -18.69 -42.62
C GLN A 92 32.85 -17.58 -42.25
N PHE A 93 31.57 -17.93 -42.06
CA PHE A 93 30.52 -16.99 -41.68
C PHE A 93 30.17 -17.11 -40.19
N VAL A 94 30.08 -18.35 -39.71
CA VAL A 94 29.75 -18.68 -38.32
C VAL A 94 30.71 -19.76 -37.81
N PRO A 95 31.70 -19.41 -36.96
CA PRO A 95 32.61 -20.38 -36.38
C PRO A 95 31.86 -21.52 -35.69
N GLY A 96 32.17 -22.76 -36.09
CA GLY A 96 31.57 -23.99 -35.55
C GLY A 96 30.27 -24.44 -36.20
N LEU A 97 29.77 -23.76 -37.24
CA LEU A 97 28.59 -24.17 -38.00
C LEU A 97 28.95 -25.13 -39.14
N LYS A 98 28.32 -26.30 -39.15
CA LYS A 98 28.40 -27.28 -40.23
C LYS A 98 27.00 -27.58 -40.77
N VAL A 99 26.81 -27.45 -42.08
CA VAL A 99 25.53 -27.73 -42.75
C VAL A 99 25.67 -28.95 -43.66
N LEU A 100 24.86 -29.98 -43.41
CA LEU A 100 24.90 -31.25 -44.13
C LEU A 100 24.17 -31.14 -45.48
N SER A 101 24.65 -31.85 -46.49
CA SER A 101 24.06 -31.97 -47.85
C SER A 101 22.67 -32.61 -47.87
N GLU A 102 22.36 -33.40 -46.84
CA GLU A 102 21.07 -34.05 -46.68
C GLU A 102 19.93 -33.03 -46.58
N ARG A 103 18.94 -33.18 -47.47
CA ARG A 103 17.71 -32.41 -47.46
C ARG A 103 16.62 -33.18 -46.73
N LEU A 104 15.78 -32.46 -46.01
CA LEU A 104 14.55 -33.05 -45.49
C LEU A 104 13.57 -33.35 -46.65
N PRO A 105 12.79 -34.44 -46.58
CA PRO A 105 11.98 -34.96 -47.69
C PRO A 105 10.69 -34.15 -47.96
N TYR A 106 10.74 -32.82 -47.90
CA TYR A 106 9.57 -31.96 -48.09
C TYR A 106 9.71 -31.08 -49.34
N GLU A 107 8.73 -31.14 -50.24
CA GLU A 107 8.72 -30.33 -51.46
C GLU A 107 8.52 -28.84 -51.11
N GLY A 108 9.37 -27.97 -51.69
CA GLY A 108 9.21 -26.51 -51.62
C GLY A 108 10.00 -25.77 -50.53
N TYR A 109 10.36 -26.40 -49.40
CA TYR A 109 11.15 -25.77 -48.34
C TYR A 109 12.54 -26.38 -48.18
N ARG A 110 13.57 -25.54 -48.30
CA ARG A 110 14.99 -25.95 -48.39
C ARG A 110 15.64 -26.10 -47.01
N ALA A 111 15.04 -26.90 -46.14
CA ALA A 111 15.54 -27.18 -44.80
C ALA A 111 16.62 -28.27 -44.82
N ARG A 112 17.69 -28.09 -44.04
CA ARG A 112 18.86 -28.99 -44.00
C ARG A 112 19.25 -29.33 -42.56
N HIS A 113 19.84 -30.49 -42.36
CA HIS A 113 20.48 -30.80 -41.08
C HIS A 113 21.73 -29.93 -40.88
N ALA A 114 21.92 -29.40 -39.67
CA ALA A 114 23.10 -28.63 -39.31
C ALA A 114 23.49 -28.84 -37.84
N SER A 115 24.77 -28.65 -37.57
CA SER A 115 25.30 -28.62 -36.21
C SER A 115 26.07 -27.33 -35.96
N LEU A 116 25.85 -26.72 -34.79
CA LEU A 116 26.55 -25.53 -34.32
C LEU A 116 27.32 -25.88 -33.04
N THR A 117 28.65 -25.85 -33.11
CA THR A 117 29.52 -26.13 -31.96
C THR A 117 30.02 -24.84 -31.34
N LYS A 118 29.83 -24.69 -30.03
CA LYS A 118 30.23 -23.51 -29.24
C LYS A 118 30.97 -23.90 -27.97
N ASN A 119 31.92 -23.08 -27.57
CA ASN A 119 32.88 -23.37 -26.50
C ASN A 119 32.70 -22.48 -25.27
N ALA A 120 32.18 -21.26 -25.43
CA ALA A 120 32.12 -20.26 -24.38
C ALA A 120 30.74 -19.62 -24.23
N ASN A 121 30.49 -19.08 -23.04
CA ASN A 121 29.21 -18.51 -22.62
C ASN A 121 28.86 -17.18 -23.29
N ASP A 122 29.78 -16.58 -24.04
CA ASP A 122 29.62 -15.29 -24.70
C ASP A 122 29.26 -15.39 -26.20
N GLU A 123 29.16 -16.61 -26.75
CA GLU A 123 29.02 -16.78 -28.20
C GLU A 123 27.59 -16.64 -28.72
N LEU A 124 26.58 -16.90 -27.89
CA LEU A 124 25.16 -16.71 -28.22
C LEU A 124 24.48 -15.74 -27.26
N VAL A 125 23.55 -14.93 -27.78
CA VAL A 125 22.76 -13.99 -26.96
C VAL A 125 21.40 -14.61 -26.64
N ARG A 126 20.97 -14.60 -25.38
CA ARG A 126 19.63 -15.06 -24.95
C ARG A 126 18.57 -14.01 -25.34
N VAL A 127 17.87 -14.20 -26.46
CA VAL A 127 16.81 -13.30 -26.92
C VAL A 127 15.52 -13.52 -26.13
N ASP A 128 15.11 -14.78 -25.94
CA ASP A 128 14.01 -15.16 -25.05
C ASP A 128 14.37 -16.44 -24.28
N GLY A 129 13.89 -16.55 -23.04
CA GLY A 129 14.23 -17.65 -22.14
C GLY A 129 15.41 -17.40 -21.21
N ASN A 130 15.80 -16.13 -21.00
CA ASN A 130 16.89 -15.84 -20.07
C ASN A 130 16.60 -16.31 -18.65
N HIS A 131 15.46 -15.98 -18.03
CA HIS A 131 15.16 -16.39 -16.64
C HIS A 131 15.10 -17.92 -16.47
N ARG A 132 14.82 -18.61 -17.58
CA ARG A 132 14.77 -20.07 -17.72
C ARG A 132 16.17 -20.71 -17.75
N LEU A 133 17.17 -20.03 -18.33
CA LEU A 133 18.58 -20.47 -18.36
C LEU A 133 19.41 -19.93 -17.20
N GLU A 134 19.08 -18.74 -16.69
CA GLU A 134 19.87 -18.01 -15.70
C GLU A 134 20.04 -18.78 -14.38
N ILE A 135 19.11 -19.66 -14.04
CA ILE A 135 19.20 -20.52 -12.85
C ILE A 135 20.36 -21.54 -12.93
N PHE A 136 20.82 -21.88 -14.14
CA PHE A 136 21.94 -22.80 -14.38
C PHE A 136 23.29 -22.08 -14.48
N ASP A 137 23.33 -20.74 -14.42
CA ASP A 137 24.57 -19.98 -14.40
C ASP A 137 25.29 -20.19 -13.05
N GLU A 138 26.63 -20.25 -13.06
CA GLU A 138 27.50 -20.63 -11.93
C GLU A 138 27.23 -19.85 -10.62
N ASN A 139 26.67 -18.64 -10.71
CA ASN A 139 26.43 -17.75 -9.57
C ASN A 139 25.16 -18.09 -8.76
N ASN A 140 24.44 -19.17 -9.07
CA ASN A 140 23.13 -19.47 -8.48
C ASN A 140 23.09 -20.73 -7.59
N GLU A 141 24.23 -21.32 -7.22
CA GLU A 141 24.27 -22.59 -6.47
C GLU A 141 23.43 -22.58 -5.18
N ALA A 142 23.48 -21.49 -4.41
CA ALA A 142 22.71 -21.36 -3.17
C ALA A 142 21.17 -21.49 -3.37
N LEU A 143 20.65 -21.19 -4.58
CA LEU A 143 19.22 -21.30 -4.86
C LEU A 143 18.76 -22.76 -4.99
N TRP A 144 19.64 -23.64 -5.46
CA TRP A 144 19.33 -25.07 -5.63
C TRP A 144 19.15 -25.75 -4.27
N ASP A 145 20.01 -25.41 -3.30
CA ASP A 145 19.90 -25.86 -1.91
C ASP A 145 18.60 -25.37 -1.26
N GLU A 146 18.27 -24.08 -1.43
CA GLU A 146 17.03 -23.49 -0.89
C GLU A 146 15.75 -24.07 -1.50
N ALA A 147 15.81 -24.48 -2.78
CA ALA A 147 14.69 -25.09 -3.50
C ALA A 147 14.55 -26.59 -3.23
N LYS A 148 15.55 -27.24 -2.62
CA LYS A 148 15.61 -28.70 -2.38
C LYS A 148 15.39 -29.53 -3.64
N ALA A 149 15.99 -29.11 -4.76
CA ALA A 149 15.85 -29.77 -6.06
C ALA A 149 17.18 -30.38 -6.51
N ASP A 150 17.12 -31.51 -7.22
CA ASP A 150 18.32 -32.16 -7.78
C ASP A 150 18.77 -31.46 -9.07
N LYS A 151 19.84 -30.67 -8.96
CA LYS A 151 20.44 -29.94 -10.08
C LYS A 151 20.94 -30.87 -11.18
N LEU A 152 21.58 -31.99 -10.84
CA LEU A 152 22.19 -32.89 -11.82
C LEU A 152 21.14 -33.57 -12.70
N GLU A 153 19.97 -33.86 -12.14
CA GLU A 153 18.84 -34.38 -12.89
C GLU A 153 18.22 -33.32 -13.82
N LEU A 154 18.07 -32.08 -13.33
CA LEU A 154 17.44 -31.01 -14.11
C LEU A 154 18.35 -30.45 -15.22
N GLU A 155 19.67 -30.51 -15.06
CA GLU A 155 20.63 -30.13 -16.10
C GLU A 155 20.54 -30.97 -17.38
N LYS A 156 20.05 -32.22 -17.26
CA LYS A 156 19.93 -33.17 -18.37
C LYS A 156 18.64 -32.99 -19.17
N LEU A 157 17.73 -32.12 -18.74
CA LEU A 157 16.45 -31.91 -19.42
C LEU A 157 16.67 -31.43 -20.85
N ILE A 158 16.08 -32.14 -21.80
CA ILE A 158 16.12 -31.80 -23.21
C ILE A 158 15.00 -30.80 -23.50
N VAL A 159 15.36 -29.64 -24.05
CA VAL A 159 14.43 -28.54 -24.34
C VAL A 159 14.54 -28.10 -25.80
N PRO A 160 13.43 -27.64 -26.42
CA PRO A 160 13.47 -27.06 -27.75
C PRO A 160 14.21 -25.72 -27.77
N PHE A 161 14.99 -25.49 -28.80
CA PHE A 161 15.69 -24.22 -29.02
C PHE A 161 15.54 -23.73 -30.47
N THR A 162 15.62 -22.41 -30.64
CA THR A 162 15.83 -21.72 -31.90
C THR A 162 17.05 -20.82 -31.78
N VAL A 163 17.99 -20.92 -32.71
CA VAL A 163 19.06 -19.93 -32.93
C VAL A 163 18.71 -19.09 -34.14
N ILE A 164 18.54 -17.79 -33.94
CA ILE A 164 18.30 -16.82 -35.02
C ILE A 164 19.64 -16.20 -35.42
N PHE A 165 19.94 -16.21 -36.71
CA PHE A 165 21.16 -15.59 -37.21
C PHE A 165 20.91 -14.12 -37.57
N SER A 166 21.77 -13.23 -37.09
CA SER A 166 21.68 -11.78 -37.32
C SER A 166 23.01 -11.20 -37.79
N GLU A 167 22.97 -10.07 -38.50
CA GLU A 167 24.20 -9.38 -38.91
C GLU A 167 24.89 -8.73 -37.70
N LYS A 168 26.21 -8.88 -37.60
CA LYS A 168 26.99 -8.41 -36.44
C LYS A 168 26.82 -6.91 -36.17
N GLU A 169 26.71 -6.08 -37.21
CA GLU A 169 26.58 -4.62 -37.09
C GLU A 169 25.21 -4.17 -36.53
N PHE A 170 24.15 -4.89 -36.85
CA PHE A 170 22.77 -4.54 -36.46
C PHE A 170 22.16 -5.48 -35.42
N GLY A 171 22.94 -6.44 -34.92
CA GLY A 171 22.50 -7.50 -34.00
C GLY A 171 21.70 -6.98 -32.82
N ASP A 172 22.18 -5.94 -32.12
CA ASP A 172 21.51 -5.40 -30.93
C ASP A 172 20.09 -4.89 -31.23
N LYS A 173 19.90 -4.14 -32.33
CA LYS A 173 18.59 -3.60 -32.74
C LYS A 173 17.65 -4.72 -33.17
N PHE A 174 18.19 -5.69 -33.90
CA PHE A 174 17.44 -6.83 -34.39
C PHE A 174 16.95 -7.73 -33.25
N GLU A 175 17.86 -8.12 -32.35
CA GLU A 175 17.57 -8.94 -31.17
C GLU A 175 16.54 -8.26 -30.25
N ALA A 176 16.70 -6.96 -29.98
CA ALA A 176 15.74 -6.18 -29.20
C ALA A 176 14.35 -6.10 -29.86
N GLY A 177 14.30 -5.96 -31.19
CA GLY A 177 13.04 -5.96 -31.95
C GLY A 177 12.31 -7.30 -31.88
N ILE A 178 13.03 -8.43 -31.96
CA ILE A 178 12.46 -9.77 -31.78
C ILE A 178 11.96 -9.94 -30.33
N PHE A 179 12.77 -9.56 -29.34
CA PHE A 179 12.37 -9.61 -27.92
C PHE A 179 11.07 -8.83 -27.67
N HIS A 180 10.95 -7.61 -28.20
CA HIS A 180 9.74 -6.79 -28.10
C HIS A 180 8.53 -7.47 -28.76
N ASN A 181 8.69 -8.02 -29.96
CA ASN A 181 7.59 -8.67 -30.67
C ASN A 181 7.10 -9.95 -29.97
N ILE A 182 8.00 -10.72 -29.34
CA ILE A 182 7.63 -11.92 -28.59
C ILE A 182 6.89 -11.54 -27.30
N ASN A 183 7.39 -10.56 -26.56
CA ASN A 183 6.92 -10.31 -25.18
C ASN A 183 5.83 -9.24 -25.07
N PHE A 184 5.82 -8.22 -25.92
CA PHE A 184 4.94 -7.04 -25.76
C PHE A 184 3.78 -6.99 -26.76
N LYS A 185 3.95 -7.56 -27.97
CA LYS A 185 2.86 -7.58 -28.97
C LYS A 185 1.80 -8.66 -28.71
N GLN A 186 2.10 -9.64 -27.86
CA GLN A 186 1.12 -10.66 -27.49
C GLN A 186 0.14 -10.08 -26.47
N LEU A 187 -1.16 -10.23 -26.73
CA LEU A 187 -2.19 -9.91 -25.74
C LEU A 187 -2.11 -10.99 -24.63
N PRO A 188 -1.81 -10.62 -23.37
CA PRO A 188 -1.72 -11.60 -22.29
C PRO A 188 -3.06 -12.33 -22.13
N LEU A 189 -2.99 -13.65 -21.93
CA LEU A 189 -4.17 -14.42 -21.53
C LEU A 189 -4.67 -13.90 -20.17
N ARG A 190 -5.97 -13.63 -20.07
CA ARG A 190 -6.60 -13.27 -18.80
C ARG A 190 -6.53 -14.45 -17.83
N GLN A 191 -6.35 -14.17 -16.55
CA GLN A 191 -6.28 -15.18 -15.49
C GLN A 191 -7.55 -16.05 -15.46
N GLU A 192 -8.70 -15.49 -15.83
CA GLU A 192 -9.98 -16.19 -15.89
C GLU A 192 -9.93 -17.47 -16.73
N ALA A 193 -9.30 -17.41 -17.90
CA ALA A 193 -9.17 -18.56 -18.81
C ALA A 193 -8.34 -19.68 -18.19
N SER A 194 -7.23 -19.33 -17.55
CA SER A 194 -6.37 -20.27 -16.84
C SER A 194 -7.06 -20.88 -15.62
N LEU A 195 -7.78 -20.07 -14.84
CA LEU A 195 -8.50 -20.54 -13.66
C LEU A 195 -9.67 -21.46 -14.02
N ARG A 196 -10.32 -21.23 -15.16
CA ARG A 196 -11.33 -22.16 -15.68
C ARG A 196 -10.73 -23.54 -15.94
N ILE A 197 -9.54 -23.62 -16.53
CA ILE A 197 -8.84 -24.89 -16.76
C ILE A 197 -8.50 -25.56 -15.42
N ILE A 198 -7.91 -24.81 -14.49
CA ILE A 198 -7.51 -25.34 -13.17
C ILE A 198 -8.73 -25.87 -12.40
N HIS A 199 -9.82 -25.10 -12.38
CA HIS A 199 -11.03 -25.41 -11.61
C HIS A 199 -11.92 -26.45 -12.29
N ASP A 200 -12.32 -26.23 -13.54
CA ASP A 200 -13.37 -27.04 -14.19
C ASP A 200 -12.82 -28.34 -14.80
N ILE A 201 -11.55 -28.36 -15.25
CA ILE A 201 -10.92 -29.56 -15.79
C ILE A 201 -10.23 -30.37 -14.68
N GLY A 202 -9.98 -29.76 -13.51
CA GLY A 202 -9.28 -30.42 -12.40
C GLY A 202 -7.84 -30.79 -12.78
N ALA A 203 -7.20 -29.98 -13.62
CA ALA A 203 -5.94 -30.35 -14.28
C ALA A 203 -4.74 -30.51 -13.31
N PHE A 204 -4.85 -30.09 -12.05
CA PHE A 204 -3.75 -30.13 -11.08
C PHE A 204 -4.18 -30.83 -9.79
N ASP A 205 -3.50 -31.92 -9.43
CA ASP A 205 -3.76 -32.68 -8.20
C ASP A 205 -3.31 -31.90 -6.94
N ASN A 206 -2.14 -31.26 -7.01
CA ASN A 206 -1.60 -30.46 -5.90
C ASN A 206 -1.83 -28.95 -6.10
N LYS A 207 -2.98 -28.47 -5.64
CA LYS A 207 -3.38 -27.05 -5.73
C LYS A 207 -2.46 -26.08 -4.96
N GLU A 208 -1.78 -26.53 -3.91
CA GLU A 208 -0.84 -25.68 -3.14
C GLU A 208 0.41 -25.32 -3.95
N SER A 209 0.80 -26.16 -4.91
CA SER A 209 1.96 -25.90 -5.78
C SER A 209 1.78 -24.69 -6.70
N LEU A 210 0.54 -24.24 -6.91
CA LEU A 210 0.21 -23.07 -7.73
C LEU A 210 0.39 -21.74 -6.96
N GLY A 211 0.40 -21.78 -5.63
CA GLY A 211 0.49 -20.62 -4.75
C GLY A 211 -0.39 -20.77 -3.51
N LYS A 212 0.01 -20.12 -2.41
CA LYS A 212 -0.69 -20.21 -1.11
C LYS A 212 -2.15 -19.72 -1.16
N GLU A 213 -2.48 -18.87 -2.14
CA GLU A 213 -3.82 -18.33 -2.36
C GLU A 213 -4.79 -19.27 -3.09
N TYR A 214 -4.28 -20.24 -3.85
CA TYR A 214 -5.10 -21.06 -4.75
C TYR A 214 -6.10 -21.97 -4.03
N PRO A 215 -5.74 -22.64 -2.91
CA PRO A 215 -6.72 -23.44 -2.16
C PRO A 215 -7.95 -22.61 -1.75
N LEU A 216 -7.72 -21.46 -1.13
CA LEU A 216 -8.80 -20.56 -0.70
C LEU A 216 -9.60 -20.02 -1.89
N ALA A 217 -8.93 -19.63 -2.98
CA ALA A 217 -9.59 -19.13 -4.17
C ALA A 217 -10.53 -20.18 -4.78
N LEU A 218 -10.10 -21.45 -4.85
CA LEU A 218 -10.90 -22.54 -5.40
C LEU A 218 -12.12 -22.85 -4.54
N ASP A 219 -11.96 -22.86 -3.21
CA ASP A 219 -13.10 -22.98 -2.29
C ASP A 219 -14.14 -21.86 -2.49
N LEU A 220 -13.67 -20.62 -2.67
CA LEU A 220 -14.54 -19.48 -2.96
C LEU A 220 -15.22 -19.61 -4.33
N ILE A 221 -14.52 -20.12 -5.34
CA ILE A 221 -15.10 -20.34 -6.68
C ILE A 221 -16.27 -21.31 -6.61
N GLU A 222 -16.18 -22.39 -5.85
CA GLU A 222 -17.29 -23.35 -5.66
C GLU A 222 -18.52 -22.68 -5.05
N VAL A 223 -18.33 -21.85 -4.03
CA VAL A 223 -19.45 -21.10 -3.41
C VAL A 223 -20.03 -20.08 -4.40
N VAL A 224 -19.20 -19.30 -5.08
CA VAL A 224 -19.66 -18.24 -6.00
C VAL A 224 -20.35 -18.83 -7.23
N LYS A 225 -19.90 -19.98 -7.74
CA LYS A 225 -20.46 -20.68 -8.91
C LYS A 225 -21.93 -21.06 -8.72
N THR A 226 -22.42 -21.16 -7.48
CA THR A 226 -23.85 -21.36 -7.18
C THR A 226 -24.74 -20.20 -7.62
N GLY A 227 -24.17 -19.02 -7.93
CA GLY A 227 -24.88 -17.81 -8.33
C GLY A 227 -25.41 -16.98 -7.15
N GLN A 228 -25.10 -17.36 -5.90
CA GLN A 228 -25.54 -16.65 -4.69
C GLN A 228 -25.15 -15.16 -4.68
N PHE A 229 -24.03 -14.80 -5.31
CA PHE A 229 -23.47 -13.45 -5.28
C PHE A 229 -23.64 -12.68 -6.60
N ASN A 230 -24.55 -13.10 -7.49
CA ASN A 230 -24.75 -12.48 -8.82
C ASN A 230 -25.13 -10.99 -8.79
N ALA A 231 -25.57 -10.46 -7.65
CA ALA A 231 -25.82 -9.02 -7.46
C ALA A 231 -24.52 -8.19 -7.46
N ILE A 232 -23.36 -8.80 -7.23
CA ILE A 232 -22.04 -8.18 -7.31
C ILE A 232 -21.51 -8.43 -8.73
N PRO A 233 -21.35 -7.41 -9.59
CA PRO A 233 -21.01 -7.60 -11.01
C PRO A 233 -19.77 -8.47 -11.24
N TRP A 234 -18.72 -8.27 -10.43
CA TRP A 234 -17.45 -9.01 -10.52
C TRP A 234 -17.54 -10.48 -10.09
N LEU A 235 -18.61 -10.87 -9.41
CA LEU A 235 -18.89 -12.26 -9.01
C LEU A 235 -20.04 -12.88 -9.79
N SER A 236 -20.56 -12.18 -10.79
CA SER A 236 -21.64 -12.71 -11.63
C SER A 236 -21.14 -13.90 -12.45
N VAL A 237 -21.90 -14.99 -12.39
CA VAL A 237 -21.57 -16.23 -13.11
C VAL A 237 -22.16 -16.13 -14.53
N VAL A 238 -21.27 -15.96 -15.51
CA VAL A 238 -21.61 -15.85 -16.94
C VAL A 238 -20.82 -16.87 -17.75
N ASP A 239 -21.46 -17.52 -18.72
CA ASP A 239 -20.85 -18.56 -19.58
C ASP A 239 -19.81 -18.00 -20.58
N ASP A 240 -20.00 -16.75 -21.02
CA ASP A 240 -19.08 -16.05 -21.92
C ASP A 240 -17.80 -15.64 -21.17
N ILE A 241 -16.69 -16.35 -21.45
CA ILE A 241 -15.42 -16.11 -20.76
C ILE A 241 -14.83 -14.72 -21.03
N SER A 242 -15.21 -14.06 -22.13
CA SER A 242 -14.74 -12.69 -22.41
C SER A 242 -15.35 -11.65 -21.46
N LYS A 243 -16.44 -12.04 -20.77
CA LYS A 243 -17.22 -11.20 -19.85
C LYS A 243 -17.27 -11.76 -18.42
N SER A 244 -16.70 -12.94 -18.19
CA SER A 244 -16.65 -13.59 -16.89
C SER A 244 -15.41 -13.15 -16.12
N TYR A 245 -15.57 -12.84 -14.83
CA TYR A 245 -14.47 -12.37 -13.96
C TYR A 245 -14.46 -13.03 -12.58
N TYR A 246 -15.43 -13.90 -12.28
CA TYR A 246 -15.66 -14.34 -10.91
C TYR A 246 -14.52 -15.20 -10.36
N ARG A 247 -13.86 -16.04 -11.20
CA ARG A 247 -12.71 -16.83 -10.73
C ARG A 247 -11.52 -15.95 -10.43
N THR A 248 -11.25 -14.99 -11.31
CA THR A 248 -10.17 -14.00 -11.13
C THR A 248 -10.42 -13.13 -9.91
N THR A 249 -11.68 -12.78 -9.66
CA THR A 249 -12.11 -12.04 -8.47
C THR A 249 -11.90 -12.86 -7.19
N CYS A 250 -12.31 -14.13 -7.16
CA CYS A 250 -12.04 -15.02 -6.02
C CYS A 250 -10.55 -15.13 -5.71
N LEU A 251 -9.72 -15.26 -6.73
CA LEU A 251 -8.27 -15.32 -6.58
C LEU A 251 -7.70 -13.99 -6.06
N SER A 252 -8.20 -12.86 -6.54
CA SER A 252 -7.79 -11.53 -6.11
C SER A 252 -8.17 -11.27 -4.64
N ILE A 253 -9.35 -11.71 -4.21
CA ILE A 253 -9.78 -11.70 -2.81
C ILE A 253 -8.80 -12.53 -1.96
N ALA A 254 -8.56 -13.79 -2.33
CA ALA A 254 -7.68 -14.68 -1.58
C ALA A 254 -6.25 -14.11 -1.45
N ARG A 255 -5.69 -13.61 -2.56
CA ARG A 255 -4.37 -12.96 -2.56
C ARG A 255 -4.30 -11.78 -1.62
N LEU A 256 -5.25 -10.85 -1.70
CA LEU A 256 -5.28 -9.66 -0.85
C LEU A 256 -5.38 -10.04 0.63
N LEU A 257 -6.28 -10.97 0.96
CA LEU A 257 -6.53 -11.32 2.35
C LEU A 257 -5.29 -11.96 3.00
N ILE A 258 -4.64 -12.87 2.26
CA ILE A 258 -3.43 -13.56 2.70
C ILE A 258 -2.23 -12.61 2.75
N SER A 259 -2.06 -11.73 1.76
CA SER A 259 -0.95 -10.78 1.76
C SER A 259 -1.01 -9.82 2.95
N GLN A 260 -2.21 -9.36 3.31
CA GLN A 260 -2.41 -8.47 4.45
C GLN A 260 -2.25 -9.16 5.82
N LYS A 261 -2.32 -10.49 5.89
CA LYS A 261 -2.16 -11.24 7.14
C LYS A 261 -0.81 -10.98 7.80
N GLU A 262 0.27 -10.92 7.03
CA GLU A 262 1.62 -10.70 7.54
C GLU A 262 1.79 -9.26 8.08
N THR A 263 1.35 -8.27 7.31
CA THR A 263 1.35 -6.85 7.69
C THR A 263 0.55 -6.60 8.97
N LEU A 264 -0.69 -7.10 9.04
CA LEU A 264 -1.58 -6.89 10.19
C LEU A 264 -1.13 -7.66 11.44
N TYR A 265 -0.38 -8.76 11.28
CA TYR A 265 0.23 -9.47 12.40
C TYR A 265 1.26 -8.60 13.13
N LEU A 266 2.09 -7.87 12.39
CA LEU A 266 3.06 -6.92 12.96
C LEU A 266 2.35 -5.75 13.64
N GLN A 267 1.38 -5.11 12.94
CA GLN A 267 0.60 -4.02 13.52
C GLN A 267 -0.10 -4.42 14.83
N ARG A 268 -0.59 -5.66 14.92
CA ARG A 268 -1.20 -6.18 16.15
C ARG A 268 -0.19 -6.27 17.30
N LYS A 269 1.03 -6.71 17.03
CA LYS A 269 2.08 -6.80 18.06
C LYS A 269 2.39 -5.42 18.64
N GLU A 270 2.58 -4.44 17.76
CA GLU A 270 2.83 -3.04 18.16
C GLU A 270 1.65 -2.48 18.96
N CYS A 271 0.42 -2.64 18.45
CA CYS A 271 -0.78 -2.18 19.13
C CYS A 271 -0.94 -2.77 20.56
N VAL A 272 -0.59 -4.05 20.75
CA VAL A 272 -0.63 -4.70 22.08
C VAL A 272 0.48 -4.19 23.00
N LEU A 273 1.66 -3.85 22.47
CA LEU A 273 2.73 -3.24 23.25
C LEU A 273 2.33 -1.83 23.70
N ASP A 274 1.77 -1.02 22.79
CA ASP A 274 1.27 0.32 23.10
C ASP A 274 0.17 0.27 24.15
N LEU A 275 -0.78 -0.67 24.02
CA LEU A 275 -1.83 -0.87 25.02
C LEU A 275 -1.25 -1.16 26.41
N LYS A 276 -0.22 -2.01 26.51
CA LYS A 276 0.47 -2.30 27.78
C LYS A 276 1.23 -1.09 28.33
N LYS A 277 1.76 -0.22 27.47
CA LYS A 277 2.40 1.03 27.88
C LYS A 277 1.36 2.00 28.42
N THR A 278 0.32 2.30 27.64
CA THR A 278 -0.76 3.23 28.02
C THR A 278 -1.49 2.80 29.31
N ARG A 279 -1.68 1.49 29.54
CA ARG A 279 -2.22 0.99 30.83
C ARG A 279 -1.32 1.29 32.03
N ARG A 280 0.00 1.26 31.86
CA ARG A 280 0.94 1.66 32.91
C ARG A 280 0.90 3.16 33.15
N ASP A 281 0.82 3.94 32.07
CA ASP A 281 0.73 5.40 32.14
C ASP A 281 -0.54 5.83 32.90
N ILE A 282 -1.70 5.22 32.63
CA ILE A 282 -2.95 5.46 33.40
C ILE A 282 -2.76 5.16 34.87
N SER A 283 -2.16 4.01 35.19
CA SER A 283 -1.89 3.62 36.57
C SER A 283 -0.98 4.63 37.29
N SER A 284 -0.02 5.23 36.58
CA SER A 284 0.84 6.30 37.13
C SER A 284 0.03 7.57 37.40
N ILE A 285 -0.71 8.05 36.40
CA ILE A 285 -1.53 9.27 36.53
C ILE A 285 -2.57 9.12 37.63
N GLN A 286 -3.19 7.96 37.79
CA GLN A 286 -4.13 7.70 38.89
C GLN A 286 -3.46 7.85 40.27
N ASN A 287 -2.23 7.38 40.43
CA ASN A 287 -1.48 7.57 41.67
C ASN A 287 -1.14 9.05 41.91
N GLU A 288 -0.71 9.76 40.87
CA GLU A 288 -0.40 11.20 40.95
C GLU A 288 -1.65 12.03 41.30
N MET A 289 -2.79 11.74 40.68
CA MET A 289 -4.07 12.36 41.01
C MET A 289 -4.44 12.14 42.47
N ASN A 290 -4.31 10.92 43.00
CA ASN A 290 -4.60 10.63 44.41
C ASN A 290 -3.71 11.47 45.35
N ILE A 291 -2.41 11.59 45.05
CA ILE A 291 -1.46 12.42 45.83
C ILE A 291 -1.86 13.89 45.80
N ILE A 292 -2.24 14.40 44.62
CA ILE A 292 -2.69 15.78 44.46
C ILE A 292 -4.00 16.02 45.24
N GLU A 293 -4.97 15.10 45.17
CA GLU A 293 -6.23 15.17 45.91
C GLU A 293 -6.01 15.19 47.43
N GLU A 294 -5.11 14.35 47.95
CA GLU A 294 -4.70 14.38 49.36
C GLU A 294 -4.06 15.72 49.75
N THR A 295 -3.22 16.28 48.87
CA THR A 295 -2.56 17.58 49.10
C THR A 295 -3.57 18.73 49.11
N VAL A 296 -4.54 18.74 48.17
CA VAL A 296 -5.64 19.72 48.14
C VAL A 296 -6.44 19.63 49.43
N LYS A 297 -6.79 18.42 49.87
CA LYS A 297 -7.55 18.21 51.11
C LYS A 297 -6.82 18.75 52.33
N ALA A 298 -5.54 18.42 52.50
CA ALA A 298 -4.72 18.92 53.60
C ALA A 298 -4.66 20.46 53.63
N LYS A 299 -4.53 21.11 52.46
CA LYS A 299 -4.52 22.57 52.34
C LYS A 299 -5.89 23.20 52.63
N PHE A 300 -6.98 22.54 52.27
CA PHE A 300 -8.33 22.96 52.66
C PHE A 300 -8.53 22.89 54.18
N ASP A 301 -8.04 21.84 54.82
CA ASP A 301 -8.09 21.70 56.28
C ASP A 301 -7.30 22.84 56.97
N GLU A 302 -6.11 23.20 56.45
CA GLU A 302 -5.32 24.37 56.92
C GLU A 302 -6.10 25.70 56.79
N ILE A 303 -6.83 25.90 55.69
CA ILE A 303 -7.69 27.08 55.50
C ILE A 303 -8.85 27.09 56.50
N GLN A 304 -9.55 25.96 56.67
CA GLN A 304 -10.67 25.87 57.61
C GLN A 304 -10.24 26.16 59.05
N GLU A 305 -9.07 25.68 59.46
CA GLU A 305 -8.53 25.94 60.80
C GLU A 305 -8.24 27.43 61.02
N LEU A 306 -7.71 28.13 60.00
CA LEU A 306 -7.51 29.58 60.04
C LEU A 306 -8.83 30.35 60.12
N GLU A 307 -9.84 29.93 59.37
CA GLU A 307 -11.18 30.56 59.36
C GLU A 307 -11.91 30.39 60.70
N LEU A 308 -11.71 29.26 61.39
CA LEU A 308 -12.32 28.97 62.69
C LEU A 308 -11.65 29.71 63.86
N ASN A 309 -10.32 29.88 63.80
CA ASN A 309 -9.53 30.29 64.97
C ASN A 309 -9.07 31.76 64.96
N GLN A 310 -9.18 32.48 63.84
CA GLN A 310 -8.68 33.86 63.72
C GLN A 310 -9.75 34.82 63.21
N THR A 311 -9.77 36.05 63.73
CA THR A 311 -10.67 37.12 63.27
C THR A 311 -9.92 38.06 62.31
N GLY A 312 -10.55 38.50 61.22
CA GLY A 312 -9.90 39.30 60.18
C GLY A 312 -8.99 38.51 59.22
N PHE A 313 -9.18 37.19 59.14
CA PHE A 313 -8.36 36.27 58.33
C PHE A 313 -8.30 36.62 56.83
N GLU A 314 -9.35 37.23 56.28
CA GLU A 314 -9.44 37.60 54.85
C GLU A 314 -8.37 38.60 54.41
N GLU A 315 -7.87 39.44 55.32
CA GLU A 315 -6.82 40.43 55.02
C GLU A 315 -5.41 39.85 55.14
N MET A 316 -5.25 38.66 55.76
CA MET A 316 -3.96 38.05 56.03
C MET A 316 -3.25 37.60 54.75
N VAL A 317 -1.97 37.95 54.63
CA VAL A 317 -1.11 37.54 53.51
C VAL A 317 -1.01 36.01 53.42
N THR A 318 -0.96 35.33 54.55
CA THR A 318 -0.92 33.86 54.66
C THR A 318 -2.19 33.22 54.08
N TYR A 319 -3.37 33.71 54.44
CA TYR A 319 -4.65 33.23 53.91
C TYR A 319 -4.74 33.40 52.40
N LYS A 320 -4.39 34.60 51.89
CA LYS A 320 -4.37 34.89 50.44
C LYS A 320 -3.39 33.98 49.68
N LYS A 321 -2.22 33.70 50.27
CA LYS A 321 -1.21 32.81 49.70
C LYS A 321 -1.70 31.35 49.64
N LEU A 322 -2.26 30.85 50.73
CA LEU A 322 -2.85 29.50 50.80
C LEU A 322 -3.97 29.32 49.78
N LYS A 323 -4.85 30.31 49.63
CA LYS A 323 -5.94 30.29 48.64
C LYS A 323 -5.42 30.25 47.20
N LEU A 324 -4.33 30.97 46.91
CA LEU A 324 -3.66 30.92 45.61
C LEU A 324 -3.01 29.54 45.37
N GLU A 325 -2.32 28.99 46.37
CA GLU A 325 -1.69 27.66 46.29
C GLU A 325 -2.76 26.56 46.05
N ILE A 326 -3.91 26.60 46.74
CA ILE A 326 -5.03 25.68 46.48
C ILE A 326 -5.54 25.81 45.04
N SER A 327 -5.73 27.05 44.56
CA SER A 327 -6.19 27.28 43.19
C SER A 327 -5.23 26.69 42.16
N GLN A 328 -3.92 26.82 42.37
CA GLN A 328 -2.89 26.26 41.49
C GLN A 328 -2.89 24.73 41.50
N ILE A 329 -3.00 24.11 42.67
CA ILE A 329 -3.04 22.65 42.80
C ILE A 329 -4.34 22.09 42.21
N GLN A 330 -5.47 22.80 42.34
CA GLN A 330 -6.74 22.43 41.70
C GLN A 330 -6.67 22.51 40.16
N GLU A 331 -5.97 23.50 39.60
CA GLU A 331 -5.70 23.55 38.16
C GLU A 331 -4.83 22.38 37.70
N GLN A 332 -3.81 22.02 38.47
CA GLN A 332 -2.97 20.85 38.19
C GLN A 332 -3.79 19.54 38.25
N LEU A 333 -4.65 19.36 39.25
CA LEU A 333 -5.54 18.21 39.35
C LEU A 333 -6.45 18.10 38.12
N LYS A 334 -7.01 19.22 37.67
CA LYS A 334 -7.86 19.27 36.47
C LYS A 334 -7.10 18.89 35.20
N LEU A 335 -5.83 19.28 35.09
CA LEU A 335 -4.96 18.87 33.98
C LEU A 335 -4.76 17.35 33.98
N GLU A 336 -4.43 16.77 35.14
CA GLU A 336 -4.23 15.31 35.24
C GLU A 336 -5.52 14.51 35.01
N GLN A 337 -6.66 15.02 35.46
CA GLN A 337 -7.97 14.43 35.13
C GLN A 337 -8.21 14.39 33.62
N ASN A 338 -7.88 15.47 32.90
CA ASN A 338 -8.01 15.50 31.45
C ASN A 338 -7.03 14.54 30.76
N ASN A 339 -5.80 14.43 31.26
CA ASN A 339 -4.80 13.48 30.76
C ASN A 339 -5.28 12.03 30.96
N HIS A 340 -5.81 11.72 32.14
CA HIS A 340 -6.39 10.42 32.47
C HIS A 340 -7.50 10.03 31.51
N ILE A 341 -8.49 10.92 31.30
CA ILE A 341 -9.59 10.72 30.35
C ILE A 341 -9.06 10.49 28.92
N SER A 342 -8.08 11.27 28.49
CA SER A 342 -7.44 11.12 27.17
C SER A 342 -6.80 9.73 26.99
N LEU A 343 -6.08 9.25 28.02
CA LEU A 343 -5.49 7.92 28.00
C LEU A 343 -6.55 6.81 28.03
N GLU A 344 -7.66 6.97 28.75
CA GLU A 344 -8.77 6.01 28.75
C GLU A 344 -9.36 5.85 27.34
N TYR A 345 -9.59 6.95 26.63
CA TYR A 345 -10.01 6.91 25.22
C TYR A 345 -8.98 6.20 24.35
N LYS A 346 -7.68 6.46 24.55
CA LYS A 346 -6.61 5.80 23.83
C LYS A 346 -6.62 4.28 24.08
N ILE A 347 -6.85 3.84 25.32
CA ILE A 347 -7.01 2.40 25.63
C ILE A 347 -8.21 1.83 24.89
N ALA A 348 -9.37 2.45 24.97
CA ALA A 348 -10.58 1.96 24.31
C ALA A 348 -10.42 1.86 22.78
N HIS A 349 -9.64 2.78 22.19
CA HIS A 349 -9.26 2.72 20.78
C HIS A 349 -8.30 1.56 20.49
N LEU A 350 -7.22 1.41 21.26
CA LEU A 350 -6.23 0.35 21.08
C LEU A 350 -6.83 -1.05 21.30
N GLU A 351 -7.73 -1.21 22.27
CA GLU A 351 -8.44 -2.48 22.53
C GLU A 351 -9.33 -2.88 21.36
N TYR A 352 -10.06 -1.91 20.81
CA TYR A 352 -10.89 -2.12 19.63
C TYR A 352 -10.05 -2.51 18.41
N LYS A 353 -8.97 -1.76 18.14
CA LYS A 353 -8.03 -2.06 17.06
C LYS A 353 -7.43 -3.46 17.23
N ALA A 354 -6.94 -3.79 18.42
CA ALA A 354 -6.38 -5.11 18.72
C ALA A 354 -7.40 -6.24 18.56
N THR A 355 -8.67 -5.99 18.90
CA THR A 355 -9.77 -6.94 18.73
C THR A 355 -10.07 -7.20 17.26
N ASN A 356 -10.20 -6.14 16.45
CA ASN A 356 -10.43 -6.24 15.00
C ASN A 356 -9.26 -6.93 14.29
N LEU A 357 -8.02 -6.57 14.59
CA LEU A 357 -6.83 -7.23 14.05
C LEU A 357 -6.80 -8.72 14.43
N ARG A 358 -7.12 -9.06 15.69
CA ARG A 358 -7.18 -10.45 16.14
C ARG A 358 -8.26 -11.24 15.40
N ARG A 359 -9.44 -10.64 15.17
CA ARG A 359 -10.53 -11.26 14.41
C ARG A 359 -10.06 -11.53 12.98
N TYR A 360 -9.54 -10.52 12.30
CA TYR A 360 -9.04 -10.65 10.94
C TYR A 360 -8.02 -11.79 10.79
N LEU A 361 -6.99 -11.81 11.64
CA LEU A 361 -5.92 -12.82 11.58
C LEU A 361 -6.41 -14.27 11.77
N LYS A 362 -7.54 -14.46 12.46
CA LYS A 362 -8.17 -15.77 12.65
C LYS A 362 -9.09 -16.18 11.50
N SER A 363 -9.55 -15.20 10.71
CA SER A 363 -10.72 -15.36 9.83
C SER A 363 -10.42 -15.16 8.35
N CYS A 364 -9.33 -14.47 8.00
CA CYS A 364 -8.99 -14.07 6.62
C CYS A 364 -8.76 -15.23 5.64
N GLU A 365 -8.51 -16.45 6.13
CA GLU A 365 -8.33 -17.66 5.32
C GLU A 365 -9.53 -18.63 5.43
N ASN A 366 -10.64 -18.21 6.07
CA ASN A 366 -11.83 -19.04 6.24
C ASN A 366 -12.88 -18.68 5.19
N SER A 367 -13.12 -19.59 4.24
CA SER A 367 -14.09 -19.42 3.15
C SER A 367 -15.52 -19.12 3.62
N SER A 368 -15.96 -19.68 4.76
CA SER A 368 -17.27 -19.41 5.34
C SER A 368 -17.40 -17.95 5.78
N ILE A 369 -16.37 -17.41 6.45
CA ILE A 369 -16.40 -16.02 6.93
C ILE A 369 -16.31 -15.03 5.76
N ILE A 370 -15.54 -15.38 4.72
CA ILE A 370 -15.48 -14.58 3.48
C ILE A 370 -16.85 -14.60 2.78
N SER A 371 -17.54 -15.74 2.77
CA SER A 371 -18.89 -15.87 2.20
C SER A 371 -19.93 -15.06 2.97
N GLU A 372 -19.82 -14.98 4.30
CA GLU A 372 -20.63 -14.08 5.13
C GLU A 372 -20.36 -12.61 4.79
N ALA A 373 -19.10 -12.23 4.61
CA ALA A 373 -18.72 -10.88 4.20
C ALA A 373 -19.29 -10.54 2.81
N LEU A 374 -19.20 -11.45 1.84
CA LEU A 374 -19.81 -11.29 0.51
C LEU A 374 -21.34 -11.18 0.58
N THR A 375 -21.98 -11.95 1.45
CA THR A 375 -23.44 -11.87 1.67
C THR A 375 -23.83 -10.50 2.19
N LEU A 376 -23.05 -9.91 3.10
CA LEU A 376 -23.25 -8.54 3.56
C LEU A 376 -23.08 -7.54 2.40
N LEU A 377 -22.04 -7.72 1.58
CA LEU A 377 -21.74 -6.83 0.45
C LEU A 377 -22.77 -6.92 -0.68
N VAL A 378 -23.52 -8.02 -0.82
CA VAL A 378 -24.68 -8.06 -1.73
C VAL A 378 -25.68 -6.95 -1.42
N GLY A 379 -25.90 -6.63 -0.13
CA GLY A 379 -26.74 -5.50 0.29
C GLY A 379 -26.17 -4.15 -0.15
N VAL A 380 -24.85 -3.97 0.01
CA VAL A 380 -24.13 -2.74 -0.39
C VAL A 380 -24.18 -2.55 -1.90
N TYR A 381 -23.86 -3.59 -2.68
CA TYR A 381 -23.86 -3.51 -4.15
C TYR A 381 -25.25 -3.27 -4.75
N ARG A 382 -26.32 -3.68 -4.07
CA ARG A 382 -27.70 -3.32 -4.47
C ARG A 382 -28.01 -1.84 -4.36
N SER A 383 -27.31 -1.10 -3.49
CA SER A 383 -27.43 0.36 -3.41
C SER A 383 -26.58 1.11 -4.44
N PHE A 384 -25.57 0.46 -5.03
CA PHE A 384 -24.75 1.06 -6.06
C PHE A 384 -25.46 1.10 -7.41
N SER A 385 -25.20 2.16 -8.18
CA SER A 385 -25.66 2.25 -9.56
C SER A 385 -24.76 1.43 -10.49
N GLN A 386 -25.27 1.08 -11.67
CA GLN A 386 -24.48 0.33 -12.67
C GLN A 386 -23.22 1.09 -13.13
N GLU A 387 -23.23 2.43 -13.08
CA GLU A 387 -22.09 3.27 -13.48
C GLU A 387 -21.15 3.58 -12.30
N ALA A 388 -21.46 3.12 -11.08
CA ALA A 388 -20.73 3.52 -9.87
C ALA A 388 -20.63 2.39 -8.82
N HIS A 389 -20.11 1.22 -9.22
CA HIS A 389 -19.94 0.04 -8.36
C HIS A 389 -18.48 -0.40 -8.14
N GLY A 390 -17.53 0.35 -8.69
CA GLY A 390 -16.08 0.13 -8.62
C GLY A 390 -15.62 -1.11 -9.41
N ASN A 391 -14.31 -1.26 -9.54
CA ASN A 391 -13.66 -2.39 -10.21
C ASN A 391 -13.41 -3.57 -9.26
N ILE A 392 -12.63 -4.57 -9.70
CA ILE A 392 -12.33 -5.78 -8.91
C ILE A 392 -11.54 -5.39 -7.65
N ALA A 393 -10.54 -4.51 -7.77
CA ALA A 393 -9.79 -4.02 -6.61
C ALA A 393 -10.67 -3.35 -5.55
N PHE A 394 -11.67 -2.57 -5.98
CA PHE A 394 -12.64 -1.96 -5.08
C PHE A 394 -13.43 -3.01 -4.29
N LEU A 395 -13.94 -4.06 -4.96
CA LEU A 395 -14.60 -5.18 -4.29
C LEU A 395 -13.67 -5.90 -3.31
N CYS A 396 -12.43 -6.18 -3.71
CA CYS A 396 -11.44 -6.81 -2.84
C CYS A 396 -11.20 -5.98 -1.57
N ALA A 397 -11.06 -4.65 -1.70
CA ALA A 397 -10.93 -3.75 -0.56
C ALA A 397 -12.17 -3.76 0.35
N LEU A 398 -13.38 -3.82 -0.22
CA LEU A 398 -14.61 -3.96 0.55
C LEU A 398 -14.67 -5.28 1.33
N VAL A 399 -14.28 -6.41 0.72
CA VAL A 399 -14.21 -7.71 1.41
C VAL A 399 -13.20 -7.65 2.55
N TYR A 400 -12.03 -7.05 2.31
CA TYR A 400 -11.01 -6.83 3.33
C TYR A 400 -11.55 -6.06 4.53
N TYR A 401 -12.19 -4.90 4.31
CA TYR A 401 -12.74 -4.10 5.40
C TYR A 401 -13.97 -4.74 6.05
N ALA A 402 -14.80 -5.49 5.32
CA ALA A 402 -15.93 -6.21 5.88
C ALA A 402 -15.49 -7.23 6.95
N ILE A 403 -14.32 -7.85 6.76
CA ILE A 403 -13.71 -8.79 7.71
C ILE A 403 -12.95 -8.04 8.81
N LEU A 404 -12.19 -7.00 8.43
CA LEU A 404 -11.35 -6.24 9.35
C LEU A 404 -12.18 -5.37 10.30
N ASP A 405 -12.95 -4.43 9.76
CA ASP A 405 -13.68 -3.41 10.50
C ASP A 405 -14.83 -2.81 9.66
N LYS A 406 -16.07 -3.10 10.05
CA LYS A 406 -17.28 -2.62 9.36
C LYS A 406 -17.44 -1.09 9.39
N MET A 407 -16.95 -0.40 10.43
CA MET A 407 -16.99 1.07 10.46
C MET A 407 -15.98 1.66 9.47
N GLN A 408 -14.80 1.04 9.37
CA GLN A 408 -13.79 1.44 8.39
C GLN A 408 -14.26 1.14 6.96
N MET A 409 -14.99 0.04 6.75
CA MET A 409 -15.64 -0.28 5.47
C MET A 409 -16.60 0.84 5.03
N GLN A 410 -17.45 1.33 5.93
CA GLN A 410 -18.34 2.45 5.61
C GLN A 410 -17.55 3.72 5.27
N SER A 411 -16.52 4.03 6.06
CA SER A 411 -15.64 5.17 5.81
C SER A 411 -14.94 5.08 4.45
N PHE A 412 -14.55 3.87 4.05
CA PHE A 412 -13.96 3.58 2.74
C PHE A 412 -14.96 3.79 1.61
N ILE A 413 -16.20 3.32 1.76
CA ILE A 413 -17.29 3.55 0.79
C ILE A 413 -17.51 5.06 0.60
N ASP A 414 -17.72 5.79 1.69
CA ASP A 414 -17.99 7.22 1.64
C ASP A 414 -16.83 7.99 0.98
N TRP A 415 -15.59 7.64 1.32
CA TRP A 415 -14.41 8.21 0.70
C TRP A 415 -14.34 7.89 -0.79
N ALA A 416 -14.60 6.65 -1.18
CA ALA A 416 -14.54 6.23 -2.57
C ALA A 416 -15.61 6.92 -3.42
N GLU A 417 -16.83 7.07 -2.90
CA GLU A 417 -17.92 7.80 -3.55
C GLU A 417 -17.59 9.28 -3.74
N ARG A 418 -17.08 9.94 -2.68
CA ARG A 418 -16.69 11.36 -2.72
C ARG A 418 -15.60 11.64 -3.74
N ASN A 419 -14.67 10.71 -3.91
CA ASN A 419 -13.53 10.85 -4.83
C ASN A 419 -13.78 10.20 -6.20
N GLY A 420 -14.98 9.65 -6.44
CA GLY A 420 -15.34 9.00 -7.70
C GLY A 420 -14.59 7.70 -7.99
N ILE A 421 -13.95 7.08 -7.00
CA ILE A 421 -13.24 5.80 -7.14
C ILE A 421 -14.21 4.69 -7.52
N ASN A 422 -15.43 4.71 -6.96
CA ASN A 422 -16.48 3.76 -7.31
C ASN A 422 -16.99 3.91 -8.76
N LYS A 423 -16.64 4.98 -9.48
CA LYS A 423 -17.00 5.18 -10.89
C LYS A 423 -16.02 4.52 -11.87
N ILE A 424 -14.89 4.04 -11.37
CA ILE A 424 -13.92 3.26 -12.16
C ILE A 424 -14.46 1.84 -12.23
N ILE A 425 -15.09 1.48 -13.35
CA ILE A 425 -15.76 0.20 -13.56
C ILE A 425 -15.03 -0.69 -14.57
N GLU A 426 -13.88 -0.26 -15.08
CA GLU A 426 -13.06 -1.07 -15.95
C GLU A 426 -12.41 -2.22 -15.15
N PRO A 427 -12.41 -3.46 -15.67
CA PRO A 427 -11.78 -4.57 -15.00
C PRO A 427 -10.26 -4.36 -14.91
N ASP A 428 -9.70 -4.58 -13.72
CA ASP A 428 -8.26 -4.50 -13.45
C ASP A 428 -7.65 -5.89 -13.19
N ASP A 429 -8.21 -6.92 -13.84
CA ASP A 429 -7.91 -8.36 -13.68
C ASP A 429 -6.46 -8.76 -14.03
N LEU A 430 -5.72 -7.88 -14.70
CA LEU A 430 -4.30 -8.07 -15.04
C LEU A 430 -3.36 -7.57 -13.94
N SER A 431 -3.84 -6.72 -13.02
CA SER A 431 -3.05 -6.17 -11.92
C SER A 431 -3.15 -7.05 -10.67
N LYS A 432 -2.02 -7.30 -10.02
CA LYS A 432 -1.98 -8.06 -8.76
C LYS A 432 -2.04 -7.16 -7.52
N ASP A 433 -1.63 -5.90 -7.67
CA ASP A 433 -1.38 -4.99 -6.54
C ASP A 433 -2.42 -3.87 -6.41
N SER A 434 -3.36 -3.76 -7.36
CA SER A 434 -4.36 -2.67 -7.39
C SER A 434 -5.13 -2.54 -6.07
N ALA A 435 -5.61 -3.65 -5.51
CA ALA A 435 -6.38 -3.62 -4.26
C ALA A 435 -5.53 -3.20 -3.05
N VAL A 436 -4.27 -3.65 -2.99
CA VAL A 436 -3.31 -3.25 -1.95
C VAL A 436 -3.01 -1.75 -2.06
N ASN A 437 -2.73 -1.26 -3.27
CA ASN A 437 -2.46 0.15 -3.51
C ASN A 437 -3.67 1.03 -3.16
N LEU A 438 -4.88 0.56 -3.45
CA LEU A 438 -6.11 1.27 -3.10
C LEU A 438 -6.30 1.38 -1.58
N ILE A 439 -6.07 0.28 -0.85
CA ILE A 439 -6.06 0.27 0.62
C ILE A 439 -4.99 1.23 1.16
N MET A 440 -3.77 1.18 0.62
CA MET A 440 -2.69 2.08 1.05
C MET A 440 -3.05 3.56 0.83
N MET A 441 -3.66 3.90 -0.30
CA MET A 441 -4.10 5.27 -0.58
C MET A 441 -5.14 5.74 0.44
N PHE A 442 -6.15 4.90 0.72
CA PHE A 442 -7.15 5.20 1.73
C PHE A 442 -6.53 5.32 3.13
N GLU A 443 -5.68 4.38 3.53
CA GLU A 443 -5.04 4.37 4.84
C GLU A 443 -4.11 5.57 5.05
N GLN A 444 -3.37 6.01 4.03
CA GLN A 444 -2.53 7.22 4.13
C GLN A 444 -3.38 8.46 4.38
N ILE A 445 -4.49 8.63 3.67
CA ILE A 445 -5.42 9.76 3.88
C ILE A 445 -6.11 9.65 5.25
N TYR A 446 -6.44 8.44 5.68
CA TYR A 446 -7.10 8.18 6.96
C TYR A 446 -6.15 8.35 8.16
N GLN A 447 -4.89 7.94 8.04
CA GLN A 447 -3.86 8.08 9.09
C GLN A 447 -3.25 9.49 9.14
N ALA A 448 -3.18 10.21 8.01
CA ALA A 448 -2.75 11.62 7.98
C ALA A 448 -3.69 12.54 8.77
N LYS A 449 -4.86 12.03 9.19
CA LYS A 449 -5.80 12.70 10.07
C LYS A 449 -5.86 11.96 11.41
N LYS A 450 -4.86 12.12 12.28
CA LYS A 450 -5.13 11.88 13.71
C LYS A 450 -6.25 12.85 14.08
N ASN A 451 -7.26 12.44 14.85
CA ASN A 451 -8.30 13.36 15.37
C ASN A 451 -7.73 14.37 16.38
N GLU A 452 -6.45 14.67 16.30
CA GLU A 452 -5.79 15.74 16.98
C GLU A 452 -6.07 17.05 16.25
N ILE A 453 -6.36 18.09 17.03
CA ILE A 453 -6.61 19.45 16.57
C ILE A 453 -5.44 20.30 17.05
N PHE A 454 -4.61 20.77 16.13
CA PHE A 454 -3.50 21.65 16.47
C PHE A 454 -4.03 23.05 16.78
N ILE A 455 -3.76 23.55 17.98
CA ILE A 455 -4.18 24.88 18.43
C ILE A 455 -2.99 25.82 18.37
N SER A 456 -3.06 26.77 17.44
CA SER A 456 -2.09 27.85 17.26
C SER A 456 -2.62 29.12 17.91
N MET A 457 -2.01 29.58 19.00
CA MET A 457 -2.47 30.79 19.71
C MET A 457 -1.39 31.43 20.57
N GLN A 458 -1.64 32.65 21.03
CA GLN A 458 -0.83 33.26 22.08
C GLN A 458 -1.05 32.55 23.42
N PHE A 459 0.00 32.49 24.24
CA PHE A 459 -0.04 31.94 25.59
C PHE A 459 0.33 33.01 26.63
N GLY A 460 -0.16 32.83 27.85
CA GLY A 460 0.27 33.63 29.01
C GLY A 460 -0.50 34.94 29.26
N ASP A 461 -1.47 35.29 28.41
CA ASP A 461 -2.40 36.38 28.69
C ASP A 461 -3.83 35.88 28.99
N SER A 462 -4.54 36.62 29.84
CA SER A 462 -5.84 36.19 30.38
C SER A 462 -6.93 36.01 29.30
N GLN A 463 -6.90 36.81 28.23
CA GLN A 463 -7.86 36.65 27.14
C GLN A 463 -7.58 35.35 26.37
N SER A 464 -6.32 35.10 26.02
CA SER A 464 -5.93 33.90 25.28
C SER A 464 -6.19 32.62 26.09
N GLU A 465 -5.91 32.60 27.39
CA GLU A 465 -6.21 31.42 28.22
C GLU A 465 -7.72 31.15 28.33
N LEU A 466 -8.54 32.21 28.40
CA LEU A 466 -10.00 32.06 28.39
C LEU A 466 -10.50 31.54 27.04
N ILE A 467 -9.96 32.03 25.92
CA ILE A 467 -10.29 31.50 24.58
C ILE A 467 -9.92 30.01 24.50
N TYR A 468 -8.76 29.61 24.99
CA TYR A 468 -8.32 28.21 25.01
C TYR A 468 -9.28 27.31 25.80
N GLU A 469 -9.71 27.75 26.98
CA GLU A 469 -10.71 27.03 27.79
C GLU A 469 -12.01 26.83 26.99
N LYS A 470 -12.47 27.84 26.25
CA LYS A 470 -13.69 27.74 25.43
C LYS A 470 -13.52 26.86 24.19
N ILE A 471 -12.34 26.84 23.56
CA ILE A 471 -12.02 25.88 22.50
C ILE A 471 -12.13 24.46 23.04
N THR A 472 -11.50 24.21 24.19
CA THR A 472 -11.52 22.90 24.86
C THR A 472 -12.95 22.48 25.17
N ARG A 473 -13.76 23.41 25.71
CA ARG A 473 -15.17 23.17 26.01
C ARG A 473 -16.02 22.87 24.77
N ALA A 474 -15.73 23.48 23.64
CA ALA A 474 -16.39 23.19 22.37
C ALA A 474 -16.06 21.78 21.88
N ILE A 475 -14.79 21.39 21.97
CA ILE A 475 -14.32 20.04 21.61
C ILE A 475 -14.95 18.99 22.52
N GLU A 476 -15.01 19.24 23.83
CA GLU A 476 -15.74 18.38 24.79
C GLU A 476 -17.21 18.21 24.40
N ARG A 477 -17.92 19.32 24.13
CA ARG A 477 -19.32 19.28 23.69
C ARG A 477 -19.51 18.51 22.38
N PHE A 478 -18.62 18.71 21.42
CA PHE A 478 -18.62 17.98 20.16
C PHE A 478 -18.45 16.47 20.41
N ASN A 479 -17.45 16.08 21.19
CA ASN A 479 -17.20 14.67 21.54
C ASN A 479 -18.37 14.06 22.33
N GLU A 480 -18.99 14.82 23.24
CA GLU A 480 -20.17 14.38 23.99
C GLU A 480 -21.40 14.15 23.12
N LYS A 481 -21.63 15.05 22.14
CA LYS A 481 -22.74 14.94 21.19
C LYS A 481 -22.55 13.75 20.24
N HIS A 482 -21.30 13.43 19.90
CA HIS A 482 -20.94 12.40 18.92
C HIS A 482 -20.27 11.17 19.55
N LYS A 483 -20.63 10.79 20.78
CA LYS A 483 -20.08 9.62 21.50
C LYS A 483 -20.16 8.30 20.73
N SER A 484 -21.10 8.17 19.81
CA SER A 484 -21.29 6.99 18.96
C SER A 484 -20.25 6.87 17.84
N ILE A 485 -19.59 7.97 17.48
CA ILE A 485 -18.62 8.05 16.38
C ILE A 485 -17.26 8.22 17.02
N ARG A 486 -16.36 7.24 16.84
CA ARG A 486 -15.03 7.18 17.51
C ARG A 486 -14.03 8.20 16.93
N LEU A 487 -14.43 9.46 16.87
CA LEU A 487 -13.59 10.59 16.48
C LEU A 487 -12.69 10.97 17.66
N ASN A 488 -13.26 11.25 18.84
CA ASN A 488 -12.52 11.71 20.02
C ASN A 488 -11.49 12.79 19.65
N ALA A 489 -12.01 13.95 19.23
CA ALA A 489 -11.17 15.06 18.85
C ALA A 489 -10.36 15.55 20.07
N THR A 490 -9.04 15.69 19.94
CA THR A 490 -8.16 16.06 21.06
C THR A 490 -7.39 17.33 20.73
N PRO A 491 -7.49 18.40 21.53
CA PRO A 491 -6.70 19.60 21.31
C PRO A 491 -5.22 19.36 21.63
N ILE A 492 -4.32 19.84 20.77
CA ILE A 492 -2.88 19.89 21.01
C ILE A 492 -2.43 21.34 21.04
N ARG A 493 -1.84 21.74 22.17
CA ARG A 493 -1.19 23.04 22.36
C ARG A 493 0.24 22.80 22.85
N ILE A 494 1.23 23.21 22.06
CA ILE A 494 2.62 22.75 22.21
C ILE A 494 3.21 23.20 23.56
N ASP A 495 2.98 24.42 24.01
CA ASP A 495 3.50 24.93 25.29
C ASP A 495 2.99 24.15 26.52
N ARG A 496 1.81 23.52 26.43
CA ARG A 496 1.23 22.69 27.50
C ARG A 496 1.67 21.23 27.47
N THR A 497 2.39 20.82 26.43
CA THR A 497 2.83 19.42 26.21
C THR A 497 4.35 19.27 26.25
N VAL A 498 5.09 20.30 26.67
CA VAL A 498 6.54 20.25 26.83
C VAL A 498 6.92 19.67 28.18
N GLU A 499 6.95 18.34 28.26
CA GLU A 499 7.84 17.67 29.20
C GLU A 499 9.25 17.59 28.60
N SER A 500 10.25 17.67 29.49
CA SER A 500 11.69 17.60 29.24
C SER A 500 12.05 16.64 28.10
N SER A 501 12.26 17.18 26.89
CA SER A 501 12.64 16.40 25.71
C SER A 501 13.80 17.06 24.99
N THR A 502 14.67 16.23 24.40
CA THR A 502 15.87 16.61 23.64
C THR A 502 15.58 17.20 22.26
N PHE A 503 14.30 17.34 21.88
CA PHE A 503 13.85 17.85 20.58
C PHE A 503 13.59 19.35 20.63
N SER A 504 13.85 20.05 19.52
CA SER A 504 13.54 21.48 19.42
C SER A 504 12.02 21.68 19.40
N ILE A 505 11.54 22.77 20.01
CA ILE A 505 10.12 23.17 19.99
C ILE A 505 9.61 23.29 18.53
N GLN A 506 10.49 23.72 17.62
CA GLN A 506 10.21 23.85 16.20
C GLN A 506 9.85 22.50 15.58
N ASP A 507 10.65 21.45 15.79
CA ASP A 507 10.38 20.11 15.25
C ASP A 507 9.03 19.56 15.69
N ARG A 508 8.67 19.81 16.95
CA ARG A 508 7.38 19.38 17.51
C ARG A 508 6.19 20.12 16.91
N ILE A 509 6.32 21.43 16.67
CA ILE A 509 5.30 22.21 15.96
C ILE A 509 5.14 21.64 14.54
N LEU A 510 6.24 21.36 13.84
CA LEU A 510 6.21 20.79 12.49
C LEU A 510 5.52 19.42 12.46
N GLU A 511 5.85 18.54 13.41
CA GLU A 511 5.24 17.21 13.53
C GLU A 511 3.74 17.29 13.88
N ALA A 512 3.36 18.18 14.80
CA ALA A 512 1.97 18.38 15.17
C ALA A 512 1.14 18.91 14.00
N ILE A 513 1.64 19.90 13.25
CA ILE A 513 0.96 20.43 12.06
C ILE A 513 0.80 19.33 10.99
N LYS A 514 1.84 18.52 10.76
CA LYS A 514 1.80 17.42 9.77
C LYS A 514 0.84 16.29 10.13
N SER A 515 0.59 16.06 11.42
CA SER A 515 -0.19 14.91 11.89
C SER A 515 -1.61 15.24 12.36
N CYS A 516 -1.93 16.52 12.55
CA CYS A 516 -3.27 16.96 12.96
C CYS A 516 -4.31 16.84 11.83
N SER A 517 -5.55 16.57 12.21
CA SER A 517 -6.70 16.58 11.29
C SER A 517 -7.15 18.00 10.95
N LEU A 518 -7.04 18.92 11.92
CA LEU A 518 -7.57 20.27 11.87
C LEU A 518 -6.62 21.23 12.59
N ILE A 519 -6.51 22.44 12.07
CA ILE A 519 -5.84 23.54 12.74
C ILE A 519 -6.87 24.55 13.23
N ILE A 520 -6.81 24.92 14.50
CA ILE A 520 -7.55 26.07 15.04
C ILE A 520 -6.52 27.14 15.38
N ALA A 521 -6.59 28.29 14.72
CA ALA A 521 -5.63 29.37 14.94
C ALA A 521 -6.33 30.63 15.47
N ASP A 522 -5.92 31.14 16.64
CA ASP A 522 -6.46 32.36 17.24
C ASP A 522 -5.65 33.60 16.81
N LEU A 523 -6.31 34.47 16.04
CA LEU A 523 -5.73 35.71 15.55
C LEU A 523 -5.97 36.89 16.48
N SER A 524 -6.76 36.72 17.55
CA SER A 524 -7.21 37.80 18.44
C SER A 524 -6.04 38.59 19.03
N SER A 525 -4.91 37.94 19.30
CA SER A 525 -3.76 38.56 19.97
C SER A 525 -2.69 39.11 19.01
N SER A 526 -2.87 39.01 17.68
CA SER A 526 -1.88 39.44 16.67
C SER A 526 -0.48 38.85 16.87
N ASN A 527 -0.39 37.62 17.39
CA ASN A 527 0.88 36.97 17.65
C ASN A 527 1.56 36.51 16.35
N ILE A 528 2.79 36.97 16.12
CA ILE A 528 3.56 36.66 14.90
C ILE A 528 3.82 35.16 14.70
N ASN A 529 3.95 34.40 15.78
CA ASN A 529 4.18 32.96 15.72
C ASN A 529 2.96 32.21 15.16
N VAL A 530 1.75 32.70 15.46
CA VAL A 530 0.50 32.13 14.92
C VAL A 530 0.46 32.29 13.39
N TYR A 531 0.85 33.46 12.88
CA TYR A 531 0.95 33.68 11.43
C TYR A 531 2.01 32.78 10.78
N HIS A 532 3.14 32.55 11.45
CA HIS A 532 4.18 31.65 10.96
C HIS A 532 3.69 30.20 10.88
N GLU A 533 3.00 29.71 11.91
CA GLU A 533 2.42 28.37 11.96
C GLU A 533 1.33 28.17 10.90
N ILE A 534 0.47 29.17 10.69
CA ILE A 534 -0.52 29.18 9.60
C ILE A 534 0.17 29.08 8.24
N GLY A 535 1.21 29.90 8.00
CA GLY A 535 1.96 29.88 6.75
C GLY A 535 2.61 28.52 6.49
N TYR A 536 3.16 27.90 7.53
CA TYR A 536 3.72 26.55 7.43
C TYR A 536 2.65 25.51 7.07
N ALA A 537 1.52 25.53 7.76
CA ALA A 537 0.40 24.63 7.48
C ALA A 537 -0.13 24.76 6.05
N MET A 538 -0.23 26.00 5.55
CA MET A 538 -0.58 26.26 4.16
C MET A 538 0.45 25.65 3.20
N GLY A 539 1.74 25.81 3.49
CA GLY A 539 2.82 25.22 2.67
C GLY A 539 2.80 23.69 2.66
N VAL A 540 2.52 23.05 3.80
CA VAL A 540 2.36 21.60 3.89
C VAL A 540 1.13 21.12 3.11
N ALA A 541 0.01 21.84 3.19
CA ALA A 541 -1.18 21.47 2.44
C ALA A 541 -0.94 21.58 0.92
N GLU A 542 -0.32 22.68 0.48
CA GLU A 542 0.03 22.92 -0.92
C GLU A 542 0.99 21.85 -1.46
N SER A 543 1.99 21.41 -0.69
CA SER A 543 2.91 20.36 -1.13
C SER A 543 2.23 19.01 -1.40
N HIS A 544 1.03 18.80 -0.84
CA HIS A 544 0.20 17.63 -1.05
C HIS A 544 -0.99 17.89 -1.99
N ASN A 545 -1.05 19.05 -2.66
CA ASN A 545 -2.19 19.50 -3.46
C ASN A 545 -3.52 19.50 -2.68
N MET A 546 -3.47 19.83 -1.39
CA MET A 546 -4.62 19.89 -0.51
C MET A 546 -4.93 21.33 -0.10
N ILE A 547 -6.22 21.61 0.17
CA ILE A 547 -6.61 22.86 0.82
C ILE A 547 -6.31 22.73 2.32
N PRO A 548 -5.65 23.71 2.95
CA PRO A 548 -5.34 23.64 4.36
C PRO A 548 -6.63 23.63 5.19
N ASN A 549 -6.79 22.58 6.00
CA ASN A 549 -7.97 22.38 6.82
C ASN A 549 -7.82 23.14 8.13
N MET A 550 -8.29 24.39 8.15
CA MET A 550 -8.13 25.28 9.29
C MET A 550 -9.37 26.12 9.61
N ILE A 551 -9.51 26.47 10.89
CA ILE A 551 -10.49 27.42 11.41
C ILE A 551 -9.72 28.56 12.05
N LEU A 552 -9.92 29.77 11.53
CA LEU A 552 -9.35 30.98 12.08
C LEU A 552 -10.33 31.60 13.09
N LEU A 553 -9.89 31.81 14.32
CA LEU A 553 -10.67 32.45 15.36
C LEU A 553 -10.30 33.93 15.46
N TYR A 554 -11.32 34.75 15.69
CA TYR A 554 -11.12 36.18 15.90
C TYR A 554 -12.14 36.77 16.87
N LYS A 555 -11.66 37.31 17.99
CA LYS A 555 -12.46 38.08 18.93
C LYS A 555 -12.56 39.54 18.47
N GLU A 556 -13.76 39.99 18.10
CA GLU A 556 -13.97 41.31 17.48
C GLU A 556 -13.69 42.50 18.40
N ASP A 557 -13.90 42.30 19.70
CA ASP A 557 -13.66 43.24 20.79
C ASP A 557 -12.39 42.87 21.59
N THR A 558 -11.37 42.36 20.92
CA THR A 558 -10.13 41.95 21.58
C THR A 558 -9.37 43.11 22.23
N ASN A 559 -8.82 42.85 23.42
CA ASN A 559 -7.96 43.77 24.17
C ASN A 559 -6.65 44.13 23.44
N HIS A 560 -6.27 43.34 22.43
CA HIS A 560 -5.06 43.54 21.65
C HIS A 560 -5.26 44.49 20.45
N ASN A 561 -6.51 44.84 20.10
CA ASN A 561 -6.83 45.86 19.10
C ASN A 561 -6.93 47.26 19.73
N LYS A 562 -5.84 47.71 20.36
CA LYS A 562 -5.77 48.99 21.09
C LYS A 562 -6.10 50.22 20.22
N GLU A 563 -5.79 50.13 18.93
CA GLU A 563 -6.03 51.21 17.95
C GLU A 563 -7.45 51.18 17.36
N LYS A 564 -8.31 50.23 17.78
CA LYS A 564 -9.65 50.01 17.21
C LYS A 564 -9.62 49.98 15.68
N LYS A 565 -8.61 49.32 15.12
CA LYS A 565 -8.50 49.11 13.67
C LYS A 565 -9.74 48.37 13.21
N ASP A 566 -10.17 48.71 11.99
CA ASP A 566 -11.14 47.91 11.27
C ASP A 566 -10.75 46.42 11.35
N ILE A 567 -11.72 45.58 11.68
CA ILE A 567 -11.56 44.14 11.89
C ILE A 567 -10.84 43.50 10.69
N ASP A 568 -11.20 43.91 9.47
CA ASP A 568 -10.59 43.36 8.26
C ASP A 568 -9.15 43.83 8.10
N LYS A 569 -8.78 45.02 8.59
CA LYS A 569 -7.39 45.51 8.61
C LYS A 569 -6.54 44.87 9.70
N PHE A 570 -7.17 44.28 10.71
CA PHE A 570 -6.50 43.59 11.81
C PHE A 570 -6.10 42.16 11.41
N VAL A 571 -6.90 41.49 10.57
CA VAL A 571 -6.58 40.19 9.99
C VAL A 571 -5.71 40.37 8.74
N GLY A 572 -4.59 39.64 8.67
CA GLY A 572 -3.70 39.65 7.51
C GLY A 572 -4.43 39.38 6.19
N PHE A 573 -4.16 40.17 5.15
CA PHE A 573 -4.87 40.14 3.86
C PHE A 573 -4.98 38.72 3.26
N ASN A 574 -3.89 37.95 3.33
CA ASN A 574 -3.81 36.60 2.76
C ASN A 574 -4.68 35.56 3.48
N LEU A 575 -5.19 35.85 4.68
CA LEU A 575 -5.99 34.93 5.49
C LEU A 575 -7.49 35.20 5.40
N ARG A 576 -7.89 36.30 4.76
CA ARG A 576 -9.30 36.75 4.73
C ARG A 576 -10.24 35.81 3.97
N ASN A 577 -9.71 34.99 3.07
CA ASN A 577 -10.49 34.04 2.27
C ASN A 577 -10.63 32.67 2.93
N LEU A 578 -9.99 32.45 4.08
CA LEU A 578 -10.06 31.20 4.83
C LEU A 578 -11.24 31.19 5.80
N SER A 579 -11.66 30.00 6.21
CA SER A 579 -12.77 29.80 7.16
C SER A 579 -12.50 30.55 8.46
N GLN A 580 -13.32 31.56 8.74
CA GLN A 580 -13.23 32.39 9.93
C GLN A 580 -14.44 32.17 10.85
N LEU A 581 -14.19 32.13 12.15
CA LEU A 581 -15.18 32.25 13.21
C LEU A 581 -14.89 33.53 13.98
N ARG A 582 -15.68 34.57 13.68
CA ARG A 582 -15.65 35.84 14.39
C ARG A 582 -16.65 35.79 15.54
N PHE A 583 -16.26 36.28 16.72
CA PHE A 583 -17.10 36.25 17.91
C PHE A 583 -16.87 37.48 18.80
N LYS A 584 -17.90 37.88 19.56
CA LYS A 584 -17.79 38.89 20.63
C LYS A 584 -17.87 38.25 22.01
N ASP A 585 -18.83 37.34 22.17
CA ASP A 585 -19.02 36.59 23.39
C ASP A 585 -18.53 35.14 23.25
N TYR A 586 -18.23 34.52 24.39
CA TYR A 586 -17.68 33.17 24.44
C TYR A 586 -18.70 32.07 24.11
N LYS A 587 -20.00 32.38 24.16
CA LYS A 587 -21.04 31.42 23.77
C LYS A 587 -21.05 31.26 22.25
N GLN A 588 -20.93 32.36 21.50
CA GLN A 588 -20.75 32.35 20.05
C GLN A 588 -19.54 31.54 19.61
N LEU A 589 -18.42 31.66 20.33
CA LEU A 589 -17.23 30.85 20.08
C LEU A 589 -17.53 29.35 20.24
N VAL A 590 -18.11 28.95 21.38
CA VAL A 590 -18.38 27.53 21.66
C VAL A 590 -19.36 26.95 20.65
N ASP A 591 -20.52 27.57 20.48
CA ASP A 591 -21.58 27.05 19.61
C ASP A 591 -21.12 27.05 18.14
N GLY A 592 -20.50 28.14 17.68
CA GLY A 592 -20.00 28.26 16.30
C GLY A 592 -18.80 27.36 15.98
N LEU A 593 -18.02 26.95 16.99
CA LEU A 593 -16.93 26.01 16.81
C LEU A 593 -17.44 24.56 16.76
N VAL A 594 -18.43 24.19 17.57
CA VAL A 594 -19.10 22.87 17.49
C VAL A 594 -19.64 22.63 16.08
N ASP A 595 -20.39 23.59 15.52
CA ASP A 595 -20.94 23.49 14.15
C ASP A 595 -19.86 23.28 13.08
N ARG A 596 -18.68 23.88 13.26
CA ARG A 596 -17.57 23.74 12.30
C ARG A 596 -16.83 22.41 12.48
N LEU A 597 -16.71 21.91 13.70
CA LEU A 597 -16.19 20.58 13.97
C LEU A 597 -17.08 19.50 13.34
N GLU A 598 -18.40 19.65 13.44
CA GLU A 598 -19.38 18.77 12.76
C GLU A 598 -19.17 18.74 11.24
N LYS A 599 -19.06 19.91 10.62
CA LYS A 599 -18.76 20.02 9.18
C LYS A 599 -17.41 19.40 8.82
N HIS A 600 -16.39 19.60 9.66
CA HIS A 600 -15.05 19.10 9.42
C HIS A 600 -14.99 17.57 9.46
N TYR A 601 -15.59 16.98 10.49
CA TYR A 601 -15.61 15.53 10.68
C TYR A 601 -16.74 14.83 9.90
N GLY A 602 -17.66 15.59 9.32
CA GLY A 602 -18.74 15.10 8.46
C GLY A 602 -19.84 14.38 9.22
N VAL A 603 -20.20 14.88 10.41
CA VAL A 603 -21.17 14.28 11.34
C VAL A 603 -22.31 15.21 11.70
#